data_AF-A0AAD4CYZ2-F1
#
_entry.id   AF-A0AAD4CYZ2-F1
#
_cell.length_a   1.000
_cell.length_b   1.000
_cell.length_c   1.000
_cell.angle_alpha   90.00
_cell.angle_beta   90.00
_cell.angle_gamma   90.00
#
_symmetry.space_group_name_H-M   'P 1'
#
loop_
_entity.id
_entity.type
_entity.pdbx_description
1 polymer ?
#
loop_
_entity_poly.entity_id
_entity_poly.type
_entity_poly.pdbx_seq_one_letter_code
_entity_poly.pdbx_strand_id
1 'polypeptide(L)'
;MPALSLLSRKCDALYLFFFVIHLPIIFLVDTVPLLPSFLVTDLSHTIRDFYINNYHDKFFQESPPAWFSVFIVMELFYHTPLSIWAIWALWRDHPLVPANLLVFGVQSFVTSMACLAEVWSWTDRTTSQKQTLTSLYAPYVALGAFMALDMFSRLRGQLLSKSKRE
;
A
#
# COMPACT_ATOMS: atom_id res chain seq x y z
N MET A 1 -21.63 -9.88 19.54
CA MET A 1 -21.89 -8.44 19.75
C MET A 1 -22.17 -7.83 18.39
N PRO A 2 -23.14 -6.91 18.24
CA PRO A 2 -23.36 -6.24 16.96
C PRO A 2 -22.10 -5.47 16.56
N ALA A 3 -21.74 -5.50 15.28
CA ALA A 3 -20.58 -4.79 14.75
C ALA A 3 -20.75 -3.28 15.03
N LEU A 4 -19.71 -2.66 15.58
CA LEU A 4 -19.71 -1.21 15.79
C LEU A 4 -19.74 -0.50 14.44
N SER A 5 -20.59 0.52 14.32
CA SER A 5 -20.67 1.35 13.11
C SER A 5 -19.28 1.84 12.71
N LEU A 6 -18.93 1.76 11.41
CA LEU A 6 -17.63 2.20 10.87
C LEU A 6 -17.27 3.62 11.29
N LEU A 7 -18.27 4.50 11.43
CA LEU A 7 -18.08 5.90 11.84
C LEU A 7 -17.51 6.03 13.26
N SER A 8 -17.70 5.02 14.11
CA SER A 8 -17.11 4.95 15.45
C SER A 8 -15.67 4.40 15.43
N ARG A 9 -15.29 3.67 14.38
CA ARG A 9 -13.97 3.05 14.16
C ARG A 9 -13.15 3.89 13.18
N LYS A 10 -12.78 5.11 13.58
CA LYS A 10 -12.14 6.11 12.69
C LYS A 10 -10.89 5.60 11.95
N CYS A 11 -10.04 4.83 12.62
CA CYS A 11 -8.86 4.22 11.98
C CYS A 11 -9.26 3.18 10.92
N ASP A 12 -10.28 2.37 11.20
CA ASP A 12 -10.76 1.36 10.24
C ASP A 12 -11.41 2.02 9.01
N ALA A 13 -12.09 3.15 9.20
CA ALA A 13 -12.62 3.97 8.11
C ALA A 13 -11.49 4.55 7.23
N LEU A 14 -10.40 5.02 7.85
CA LEU A 14 -9.21 5.48 7.13
C LEU A 14 -8.59 4.34 6.30
N TYR A 15 -8.41 3.15 6.88
CA TYR A 15 -7.86 2.00 6.16
C TYR A 15 -8.78 1.54 5.03
N LEU A 16 -10.10 1.55 5.26
CA LEU A 16 -11.08 1.20 4.23
C LEU A 16 -10.97 2.15 3.03
N PHE A 17 -10.95 3.46 3.30
CA PHE A 17 -10.80 4.47 2.25
C PHE A 17 -9.50 4.29 1.47
N PHE A 18 -8.39 4.03 2.18
CA PHE A 18 -7.11 3.71 1.56
C PHE A 18 -7.22 2.51 0.63
N PHE A 19 -7.75 1.36 1.09
CA PHE A 19 -7.83 0.16 0.24
C PHE A 19 -8.75 0.34 -0.98
N VAL A 20 -9.84 1.09 -0.84
CA VAL A 20 -10.75 1.40 -1.96
C VAL A 20 -10.06 2.22 -3.04
N ILE A 21 -9.21 3.18 -2.67
CA ILE A 21 -8.47 4.00 -3.63
C ILE A 21 -7.23 3.29 -4.17
N HIS A 22 -6.52 2.58 -3.30
CA HIS A 22 -5.27 1.93 -3.65
C HIS A 22 -5.49 0.78 -4.64
N LEU A 23 -6.58 0.01 -4.49
CA LEU A 23 -6.85 -1.14 -5.36
C LEU A 23 -6.90 -0.76 -6.86
N PRO A 24 -7.63 0.27 -7.31
CA PRO A 24 -7.53 0.76 -8.68
C PRO A 24 -6.13 1.23 -9.09
N ILE A 25 -5.38 1.89 -8.19
CA ILE A 25 -4.04 2.41 -8.47
C ILE A 25 -3.07 1.26 -8.79
N ILE A 26 -3.13 0.17 -8.02
CA ILE A 26 -2.29 -1.02 -8.27
C ILE A 26 -2.44 -1.50 -9.72
N PHE A 27 -3.67 -1.55 -10.24
CA PHE A 27 -3.92 -2.03 -11.61
C PHE A 27 -3.67 -0.99 -12.70
N LEU A 28 -3.90 0.30 -12.42
CA LEU A 28 -3.78 1.37 -13.42
C LEU A 28 -2.35 1.91 -13.54
N VAL A 29 -1.53 1.76 -12.52
CA VAL A 29 -0.19 2.37 -12.44
C VAL A 29 0.87 1.31 -12.15
N ASP A 30 0.79 0.65 -11.00
CA ASP A 30 1.93 -0.07 -10.43
C ASP A 30 2.21 -1.38 -11.18
N THR A 31 1.18 -2.20 -11.36
CA THR A 31 1.29 -3.57 -11.91
C THR A 31 1.16 -3.65 -13.41
N VAL A 32 0.89 -2.53 -14.11
CA VAL A 32 0.77 -2.48 -15.58
C VAL A 32 1.91 -3.19 -16.32
N PRO A 33 3.20 -3.08 -15.91
CA PRO A 33 4.29 -3.80 -16.56
C PRO A 33 4.16 -5.34 -16.50
N LEU A 34 3.41 -5.88 -15.54
CA LEU A 34 3.21 -7.32 -15.34
C LEU A 34 1.84 -7.81 -15.84
N LEU A 35 0.91 -6.90 -16.14
CA LEU A 35 -0.43 -7.27 -16.60
C LEU A 35 -0.36 -7.79 -18.05
N PRO A 36 -1.16 -8.83 -18.38
CA PRO A 36 -1.31 -9.25 -19.76
C PRO A 36 -1.97 -8.14 -20.58
N SER A 37 -1.64 -8.07 -21.88
CA SER A 37 -2.04 -6.97 -22.76
C SER A 37 -3.55 -6.70 -22.80
N PHE A 38 -4.39 -7.71 -22.59
CA PHE A 38 -5.85 -7.56 -22.57
C PHE A 38 -6.40 -6.88 -21.29
N LEU A 39 -5.61 -6.78 -20.22
CA LEU A 39 -5.96 -6.04 -19.00
C LEU A 39 -5.37 -4.62 -18.99
N VAL A 40 -4.44 -4.33 -19.89
CA VAL A 40 -3.88 -3.00 -20.07
C VAL A 40 -4.84 -2.19 -20.92
N THR A 41 -5.25 -1.03 -20.40
CA THR A 41 -6.26 -0.16 -21.03
C THR A 41 -5.63 1.16 -21.49
N ASP A 42 -6.27 1.86 -22.43
CA ASP A 42 -5.85 3.20 -22.84
C ASP A 42 -5.81 4.19 -21.65
N LEU A 43 -6.69 3.99 -20.68
CA LEU A 43 -6.69 4.76 -19.44
C LEU A 43 -5.39 4.53 -18.64
N SER A 44 -4.96 3.27 -18.49
CA SER A 44 -3.71 2.95 -17.79
C SER A 44 -2.48 3.52 -18.50
N HIS A 45 -2.45 3.50 -19.85
CA HIS A 45 -1.41 4.17 -20.62
C HIS A 45 -1.41 5.68 -20.38
N THR A 46 -2.56 6.32 -20.50
CA THR A 46 -2.70 7.77 -20.31
C THR A 46 -2.26 8.22 -18.92
N ILE A 47 -2.67 7.49 -17.87
CA ILE A 47 -2.30 7.80 -16.48
C ILE A 47 -0.81 7.60 -16.27
N ARG A 48 -0.22 6.52 -16.80
CA ARG A 48 1.22 6.25 -16.65
C ARG A 48 2.07 7.23 -17.42
N ASP A 49 1.67 7.60 -18.64
CA ASP A 49 2.37 8.62 -19.43
C ASP A 49 2.31 9.97 -18.71
N PHE A 50 1.14 10.35 -18.18
CA PHE A 50 1.03 11.53 -17.33
C PHE A 50 1.96 11.44 -16.13
N TYR A 51 1.94 10.33 -15.39
CA TYR A 51 2.78 10.13 -14.21
C TYR A 51 4.27 10.27 -14.54
N ILE A 52 4.73 9.54 -15.56
CA ILE A 52 6.11 9.52 -16.03
C ILE A 52 6.57 10.92 -16.45
N ASN A 53 5.75 11.64 -17.22
CA ASN A 53 6.10 12.96 -17.74
C ASN A 53 6.10 14.05 -16.66
N ASN A 54 5.32 13.90 -15.58
CA ASN A 54 5.27 14.89 -14.50
C ASN A 54 6.29 14.62 -13.39
N TYR A 55 6.52 13.37 -13.04
CA TYR A 55 7.29 13.01 -11.84
C TYR A 55 8.71 12.53 -12.12
N HIS A 56 8.99 12.09 -13.35
CA HIS A 56 10.29 11.55 -13.74
C HIS A 56 10.82 10.42 -12.83
N ASP A 57 9.90 9.57 -12.38
CA ASP A 57 10.21 8.40 -11.55
C ASP A 57 10.97 7.36 -12.39
N LYS A 58 12.22 7.08 -11.99
CA LYS A 58 13.09 6.11 -12.68
C LYS A 58 12.57 4.70 -12.61
N PHE A 59 11.79 4.35 -11.59
CA PHE A 59 11.20 3.02 -11.47
C PHE A 59 10.27 2.68 -12.64
N PHE A 60 9.66 3.70 -13.24
CA PHE A 60 8.70 3.56 -14.33
C PHE A 60 9.22 4.08 -15.68
N GLN A 61 10.30 4.86 -15.70
CA GLN A 61 10.92 5.40 -16.92
C GLN A 61 12.02 4.51 -17.50
N GLU A 62 12.86 3.97 -16.64
CA GLU A 62 14.08 3.26 -17.04
C GLU A 62 13.91 1.76 -16.80
N SER A 63 14.97 0.98 -17.01
CA SER A 63 15.00 -0.40 -16.54
C SER A 63 15.13 -0.37 -15.02
N PRO A 64 14.09 -0.69 -14.24
CA PRO A 64 14.17 -0.62 -12.80
C PRO A 64 15.09 -1.74 -12.27
N PRO A 65 15.66 -1.57 -11.07
CA PRO A 65 16.37 -2.66 -10.42
C PRO A 65 15.48 -3.90 -10.28
N ALA A 66 16.06 -5.10 -10.39
CA ALA A 66 15.31 -6.35 -10.32
C ALA A 66 14.48 -6.51 -9.03
N TRP A 67 14.94 -5.93 -7.92
CA TRP A 67 14.21 -5.94 -6.65
C TRP A 67 12.88 -5.18 -6.72
N PHE A 68 12.79 -4.14 -7.57
CA PHE A 68 11.55 -3.37 -7.73
C PHE A 68 10.48 -4.20 -8.44
N SER A 69 10.86 -5.01 -9.43
CA SER A 69 9.95 -5.97 -10.05
C SER A 69 9.39 -6.97 -9.04
N VAL A 70 10.18 -7.38 -8.06
CA VAL A 70 9.71 -8.24 -6.96
C VAL A 70 8.64 -7.52 -6.12
N PHE A 71 8.78 -6.22 -5.86
CA PHE A 71 7.77 -5.44 -5.14
C PHE A 71 6.47 -5.32 -5.95
N ILE A 72 6.54 -5.08 -7.26
CA ILE A 72 5.34 -5.08 -8.12
C ILE A 72 4.66 -6.46 -8.13
N VAL A 73 5.42 -7.56 -8.16
CA VAL A 73 4.88 -8.92 -8.03
C VAL A 73 4.17 -9.09 -6.68
N MET A 74 4.77 -8.60 -5.59
CA MET A 74 4.13 -8.63 -4.27
C MET A 74 2.85 -7.78 -4.23
N GLU A 75 2.79 -6.65 -4.91
CA GLU A 75 1.57 -5.85 -5.01
C GLU A 75 0.45 -6.59 -5.75
N LEU A 76 0.79 -7.25 -6.86
CA LEU A 76 -0.17 -8.01 -7.66
C LEU A 76 -0.67 -9.27 -6.94
N PHE A 77 0.23 -10.05 -6.34
CA PHE A 77 -0.14 -11.37 -5.79
C PHE A 77 -0.47 -11.37 -4.30
N TYR A 78 -0.06 -10.35 -3.56
CA TYR A 78 -0.37 -10.24 -2.13
C TYR A 78 -1.19 -9.00 -1.79
N HIS A 79 -0.77 -7.78 -2.18
CA HIS A 79 -1.54 -6.57 -1.81
C HIS A 79 -2.92 -6.57 -2.44
N THR A 80 -3.05 -6.98 -3.70
CA THR A 80 -4.33 -7.00 -4.43
C THR A 80 -5.37 -7.91 -3.77
N PRO A 81 -5.15 -9.23 -3.62
CA PRO A 81 -6.15 -10.10 -3.00
C PRO A 81 -6.45 -9.70 -1.56
N LEU A 82 -5.44 -9.24 -0.82
CA LEU A 82 -5.65 -8.77 0.54
C LEU A 82 -6.46 -7.48 0.58
N SER A 83 -6.24 -6.53 -0.33
CA SER A 83 -6.99 -5.28 -0.38
C SER A 83 -8.47 -5.54 -0.66
N ILE A 84 -8.78 -6.45 -1.59
CA ILE A 84 -10.15 -6.89 -1.87
C ILE A 84 -10.80 -7.47 -0.60
N TRP A 85 -10.10 -8.37 0.08
CA TRP A 85 -10.57 -8.95 1.35
C TRP A 85 -10.71 -7.89 2.45
N ALA A 86 -9.77 -6.97 2.57
CA ALA A 86 -9.71 -5.95 3.61
C ALA A 86 -10.89 -4.97 3.52
N ILE A 87 -11.32 -4.60 2.31
CA ILE A 87 -12.51 -3.77 2.09
C ILE A 87 -13.74 -4.42 2.74
N TRP A 88 -13.98 -5.70 2.44
CA TRP A 88 -15.07 -6.45 3.05
C TRP A 88 -14.88 -6.65 4.56
N ALA A 89 -13.66 -7.00 5.00
CA ALA A 89 -13.34 -7.35 6.37
C ALA A 89 -13.47 -6.14 7.32
N LEU A 90 -12.99 -4.96 6.90
CA LEU A 90 -13.13 -3.71 7.64
C LEU A 90 -14.60 -3.32 7.75
N TRP A 91 -15.34 -3.42 6.65
CA TRP A 91 -16.78 -3.14 6.62
C TRP A 91 -17.56 -4.01 7.60
N ARG A 92 -17.20 -5.30 7.70
CA ARG A 92 -17.85 -6.28 8.57
C ARG A 92 -17.27 -6.37 9.99
N ASP A 93 -16.25 -5.58 10.33
CA ASP A 93 -15.54 -5.67 11.61
C ASP A 93 -14.98 -7.07 11.89
N HIS A 94 -14.32 -7.66 10.89
CA HIS A 94 -13.86 -9.05 10.94
C HIS A 94 -12.70 -9.21 11.95
N PRO A 95 -12.70 -10.25 12.80
CA PRO A 95 -11.72 -10.40 13.88
C PRO A 95 -10.28 -10.63 13.39
N LEU A 96 -10.09 -11.08 12.14
CA LEU A 96 -8.76 -11.27 11.55
C LEU A 96 -8.17 -9.99 10.93
N VAL A 97 -8.87 -8.86 10.97
CA VAL A 97 -8.35 -7.57 10.46
C VAL A 97 -6.97 -7.24 11.08
N PRO A 98 -6.77 -7.31 12.41
CA PRO A 98 -5.48 -7.02 13.01
C PRO A 98 -4.33 -7.90 12.52
N ALA A 99 -4.56 -9.20 12.33
CA ALA A 99 -3.51 -10.09 11.84
C ALA A 99 -3.09 -9.76 10.41
N ASN A 100 -4.06 -9.55 9.52
CA ASN A 100 -3.78 -9.37 8.11
C ASN A 100 -3.25 -7.96 7.79
N LEU A 101 -3.84 -6.92 8.38
CA LEU A 101 -3.37 -5.54 8.17
C LEU A 101 -2.01 -5.28 8.83
N LEU A 102 -1.62 -6.06 9.85
CA LEU A 102 -0.25 -5.99 10.38
C LEU A 102 0.77 -6.41 9.32
N VAL A 103 0.57 -7.55 8.67
CA VAL A 103 1.49 -8.05 7.63
C VAL A 103 1.52 -7.07 6.45
N PHE A 104 0.35 -6.59 6.03
CA PHE A 104 0.25 -5.58 4.97
C PHE A 104 0.97 -4.28 5.31
N GLY A 105 0.74 -3.75 6.51
CA GLY A 105 1.32 -2.49 6.97
C GLY A 105 2.85 -2.57 7.02
N VAL A 106 3.39 -3.66 7.56
CA VAL A 106 4.85 -3.90 7.60
C VAL A 106 5.42 -4.01 6.19
N GLN A 107 4.81 -4.80 5.32
CA GLN A 107 5.32 -4.97 3.96
C GLN A 107 5.25 -3.67 3.16
N SER A 108 4.12 -2.97 3.21
CA SER A 108 3.94 -1.65 2.57
C SER A 108 4.95 -0.63 3.08
N PHE A 109 5.22 -0.60 4.38
CA PHE A 109 6.25 0.27 4.97
C PHE A 109 7.64 -0.05 4.41
N VAL A 110 8.06 -1.33 4.45
CA VAL A 110 9.40 -1.74 4.03
C VAL A 110 9.64 -1.47 2.55
N THR A 111 8.70 -1.86 1.70
CA THR A 111 8.79 -1.67 0.24
C THR A 111 8.82 -0.20 -0.13
N SER A 112 7.89 0.60 0.43
CA SER A 112 7.83 2.05 0.16
C SER A 112 9.07 2.79 0.70
N MET A 113 9.58 2.39 1.88
CA MET A 113 10.79 2.98 2.45
C MET A 113 12.02 2.66 1.60
N ALA A 114 12.13 1.44 1.06
CA ALA A 114 13.20 1.07 0.16
C ALA A 114 13.15 1.90 -1.14
N CYS A 115 11.96 2.09 -1.73
CA CYS A 115 11.79 2.98 -2.88
C CYS A 115 12.20 4.42 -2.55
N LEU A 116 11.80 4.93 -1.38
CA LEU A 116 12.16 6.29 -0.97
C LEU A 116 13.67 6.45 -0.75
N ALA A 117 14.33 5.46 -0.13
CA ALA A 117 15.77 5.47 0.04
C ALA A 117 16.51 5.53 -1.30
N GLU A 118 16.05 4.75 -2.28
CA GLU A 118 16.57 4.73 -3.65
C GLU A 118 16.34 6.06 -4.38
N VAL A 119 15.15 6.66 -4.27
CA VAL A 119 14.86 8.01 -4.81
C VAL A 119 15.88 9.03 -4.31
N TRP A 120 16.23 8.97 -3.03
CA TRP A 120 17.19 9.90 -2.43
C TRP A 120 18.64 9.60 -2.84
N SER A 121 18.98 8.36 -3.21
CA SER A 121 20.30 8.02 -3.75
C SER A 121 20.54 8.43 -5.21
N TRP A 122 19.49 8.75 -5.97
CA TRP A 122 19.65 9.16 -7.38
C TRP A 122 20.48 10.43 -7.54
N THR A 123 21.56 10.39 -8.32
CA THR A 123 22.44 11.55 -8.53
C THR A 123 22.00 12.44 -9.69
N ASP A 124 21.09 11.94 -10.53
CA ASP A 124 20.59 12.53 -11.78
C ASP A 124 19.21 13.19 -11.65
N ARG A 125 18.74 13.41 -10.41
CA ARG A 125 17.49 14.12 -10.11
C ARG A 125 17.75 15.27 -9.16
N THR A 126 17.11 16.40 -9.44
CA THR A 126 17.17 17.59 -8.58
C THR A 126 16.51 17.32 -7.23
N THR A 127 16.90 18.07 -6.20
CA THR A 127 16.26 17.98 -4.88
C THR A 127 14.76 18.22 -4.94
N SER A 128 14.30 19.14 -5.79
CA SER A 128 12.88 19.41 -5.97
C SER A 128 12.13 18.20 -6.55
N GLN A 129 12.68 17.54 -7.57
CA GLN A 129 12.09 16.31 -8.12
C GLN A 129 12.00 15.20 -7.05
N LYS A 130 13.06 15.01 -6.27
CA LYS A 130 13.07 14.04 -5.15
C LYS A 130 12.03 14.37 -4.08
N GLN A 131 11.85 15.64 -3.75
CA GLN A 131 10.82 16.08 -2.80
C GLN A 131 9.41 15.84 -3.34
N THR A 132 9.17 16.08 -4.63
CA THR A 132 7.89 15.76 -5.27
C THR A 132 7.62 14.26 -5.24
N LEU A 133 8.60 13.41 -5.54
CA LEU A 133 8.44 11.96 -5.39
C LEU A 133 8.21 11.58 -3.93
N THR A 134 8.94 12.19 -3.00
CA THR A 134 8.76 11.96 -1.56
C THR A 134 7.32 12.27 -1.14
N SER A 135 6.67 13.30 -1.68
CA SER A 135 5.26 13.59 -1.34
C SER A 135 4.28 12.53 -1.84
N LEU A 136 4.66 11.74 -2.85
CA LEU A 136 3.89 10.59 -3.34
C LEU A 136 4.13 9.34 -2.50
N TYR A 137 5.39 9.01 -2.18
CA TYR A 137 5.76 7.78 -1.46
C TYR A 137 5.61 7.88 0.07
N ALA A 138 5.88 9.05 0.66
CA ALA A 138 5.86 9.22 2.11
C ALA A 138 4.48 8.94 2.76
N PRO A 139 3.33 9.26 2.14
CA PRO A 139 2.03 8.83 2.64
C PRO A 139 1.91 7.32 2.82
N TYR A 140 2.42 6.52 1.88
CA TYR A 140 2.41 5.05 1.98
C TYR A 140 3.32 4.54 3.10
N VAL A 141 4.50 5.13 3.24
CA VAL A 141 5.43 4.83 4.35
C VAL A 141 4.76 5.13 5.70
N ALA A 142 4.21 6.33 5.86
CA ALA A 142 3.57 6.77 7.09
C ALA A 142 2.34 5.92 7.43
N LEU A 143 1.49 5.65 6.45
CA LEU A 143 0.29 4.85 6.64
C LEU A 143 0.64 3.38 6.95
N GLY A 144 1.61 2.80 6.25
CA GLY A 144 2.08 1.43 6.51
C GLY A 144 2.62 1.27 7.93
N ALA A 145 3.46 2.20 8.37
CA ALA A 145 3.98 2.22 9.75
C ALA A 145 2.86 2.38 10.79
N PHE A 146 1.95 3.33 10.56
CA PHE A 146 0.82 3.57 11.45
C PHE A 146 -0.10 2.34 11.56
N MET A 147 -0.46 1.75 10.42
CA MET A 147 -1.28 0.55 10.35
C MET A 147 -0.60 -0.62 11.08
N ALA A 148 0.69 -0.85 10.87
CA ALA A 148 1.42 -1.91 11.56
C ALA A 148 1.39 -1.72 13.09
N LEU A 149 1.66 -0.52 13.58
CA LEU A 149 1.66 -0.22 15.01
C LEU A 149 0.27 -0.34 15.65
N ASP A 150 -0.78 0.15 14.97
CA ASP A 150 -2.16 0.02 15.42
C ASP A 150 -2.58 -1.46 15.49
N MET A 151 -2.35 -2.22 14.41
CA MET A 151 -2.72 -3.63 14.36
C MET A 151 -1.95 -4.49 15.37
N PHE A 152 -0.65 -4.22 15.56
CA PHE A 152 0.15 -4.88 16.59
C PHE A 152 -0.41 -4.61 17.99
N SER A 153 -0.79 -3.36 18.28
CA SER A 153 -1.36 -2.96 19.57
C SER A 153 -2.68 -3.68 19.85
N ARG A 154 -3.55 -3.78 18.84
CA ARG A 154 -4.82 -4.50 18.93
C ARG A 154 -4.62 -6.00 19.16
N LEU A 155 -3.75 -6.65 18.39
CA LEU A 155 -3.42 -8.07 18.55
C LEU A 155 -2.85 -8.37 19.92
N ARG A 156 -1.89 -7.56 20.38
CA ARG A 156 -1.29 -7.70 21.70
C ARG A 156 -2.35 -7.59 22.80
N GLY A 157 -3.26 -6.62 22.70
CA GLY A 157 -4.37 -6.47 23.65
C GLY A 157 -5.27 -7.72 23.70
N GLN A 158 -5.63 -8.28 22.55
CA GLN A 158 -6.44 -9.49 22.46
C GLN A 158 -5.74 -10.70 23.09
N LEU A 159 -4.47 -10.94 22.75
CA LEU A 159 -3.69 -12.07 23.26
C LEU A 159 -3.48 -12.00 24.78
N LEU A 160 -3.10 -10.83 25.30
CA LEU A 160 -2.92 -10.63 26.74
C LEU A 160 -4.23 -10.71 27.52
N SER A 161 -5.36 -10.32 26.91
CA SER A 161 -6.68 -10.48 27.55
C SER A 161 -7.11 -11.94 27.67
N LYS A 162 -6.74 -12.77 26.67
CA LYS A 162 -7.05 -14.20 26.66
C LYS A 162 -6.25 -14.95 27.73
N SER A 163 -4.96 -14.65 27.86
CA SER A 163 -4.08 -15.23 28.90
C SER A 163 -4.54 -14.96 30.34
N LYS A 164 -5.36 -13.94 30.59
CA LYS A 164 -5.91 -13.65 31.93
C LYS A 164 -7.19 -14.44 32.26
N ARG A 165 -7.80 -15.08 31.27
CA ARG A 165 -9.08 -15.80 31.41
C ARG A 165 -8.91 -17.33 31.47
N GLU A 166 -7.71 -17.81 31.15
CA GLU A 166 -7.27 -19.20 31.31
C GLU A 166 -6.52 -19.35 32.63
#